data_AF-A0A5S9QU80-F1
#
_entry.id   AF-A0A5S9QU80-F1
#
_cell.length_a   1.000
_cell.length_b   1.000
_cell.length_c   1.000
_cell.angle_alpha   90.00
_cell.angle_beta   90.00
_cell.angle_gamma   90.00
#
_symmetry.space_group_name_H-M   'P 1'
#
loop_
_entity.id
_entity.type
_entity.pdbx_description
1 polymer ?
#
loop_
_entity_poly.entity_id
_entity_poly.type
_entity_poly.pdbx_seq_one_letter_code
_entity_poly.pdbx_strand_id
1 'polypeptide(L)'
;MTNETNDTNFIALLTLGDMRLLNIKVPEHLADDPDDAVLGLPRNAALILAERVLNAWEVPPGDIGAFLTNITDETLSNVLVIYQLLQVLFPRNEPSKYVHTNNKNYDGRTTWQAIQDGESLKVRKYLEHKSLGGGW
;
A
#
# COMPACT_ATOMS: atom_id res chain seq x y z
N MET A 1 1.46 -29.13 27.42
CA MET A 1 2.41 -29.11 26.30
C MET A 1 1.59 -29.11 25.03
N THR A 2 1.63 -28.16 24.09
CA THR A 2 2.22 -26.83 23.94
C THR A 2 1.44 -26.31 22.72
N ASN A 3 0.46 -25.43 22.90
CA ASN A 3 -0.23 -24.83 21.77
C ASN A 3 0.62 -23.66 21.27
N GLU A 4 1.32 -23.94 20.18
CA GLU A 4 1.60 -23.05 19.06
C GLU A 4 2.19 -21.68 19.40
N THR A 5 3.52 -21.67 19.52
CA THR A 5 4.34 -20.53 19.11
C THR A 5 4.05 -20.18 17.65
N ASN A 6 3.35 -19.07 17.40
CA ASN A 6 3.86 -17.94 16.62
C ASN A 6 2.76 -16.89 16.45
N ASP A 7 2.81 -15.83 17.25
CA ASP A 7 2.28 -14.52 16.86
C ASP A 7 2.95 -14.13 15.53
N THR A 8 2.34 -14.54 14.43
CA THR A 8 2.80 -14.17 13.10
C THR A 8 2.34 -12.73 12.91
N ASN A 9 3.20 -11.75 13.18
CA ASN A 9 2.87 -10.32 13.02
C ASN A 9 2.11 -10.12 11.70
N PHE A 10 0.83 -9.81 11.82
CA PHE A 10 -0.10 -9.73 10.73
C PHE A 10 -0.22 -8.26 10.31
N ILE A 11 0.03 -7.99 9.03
CA ILE A 11 -0.06 -6.66 8.46
C ILE A 11 -1.47 -6.48 7.92
N ALA A 12 -2.30 -5.79 8.67
CA ALA A 12 -3.62 -5.35 8.22
C ALA A 12 -3.47 -4.37 7.05
N LEU A 13 -4.24 -4.55 5.98
CA LEU A 13 -4.20 -3.70 4.79
C LEU A 13 -5.43 -2.79 4.72
N LEU A 14 -6.59 -3.42 4.49
CA LEU A 14 -7.89 -2.77 4.29
C LEU A 14 -8.99 -3.67 4.84
N THR A 15 -10.09 -3.06 5.25
CA THR A 15 -11.33 -3.83 5.43
C THR A 15 -11.94 -4.17 4.07
N LEU A 16 -12.79 -5.20 4.00
CA LEU A 16 -13.50 -5.52 2.76
C LEU A 16 -14.45 -4.38 2.34
N GLY A 17 -15.02 -3.66 3.32
CA GLY A 17 -15.78 -2.44 3.10
C GLY A 17 -14.94 -1.35 2.41
N ASP A 18 -13.71 -1.11 2.88
CA ASP A 18 -12.81 -0.16 2.24
C ASP A 18 -12.48 -0.59 0.80
N MET A 19 -12.23 -1.88 0.56
CA MET A 19 -11.95 -2.38 -0.79
C MET A 19 -13.11 -2.12 -1.74
N ARG A 20 -14.35 -2.44 -1.31
CA ARG A 20 -15.57 -2.17 -2.09
C ARG A 20 -15.73 -0.68 -2.35
N LEU A 21 -15.56 0.17 -1.34
CA LEU A 21 -15.69 1.62 -1.43
C LEU A 21 -14.66 2.25 -2.36
N LEU A 22 -13.41 1.76 -2.32
CA LEU A 22 -12.29 2.26 -3.11
C LEU A 22 -12.19 1.59 -4.49
N ASN A 23 -13.17 0.76 -4.88
CA ASN A 23 -13.20 -0.01 -6.12
C ASN A 23 -11.96 -0.91 -6.32
N ILE A 24 -11.40 -1.42 -5.22
CA ILE A 24 -10.34 -2.43 -5.21
C ILE A 24 -11.01 -3.81 -5.28
N LYS A 25 -10.52 -4.70 -6.16
CA LYS A 25 -11.11 -6.03 -6.34
C LYS A 25 -11.01 -6.84 -5.04
N VAL A 26 -12.17 -7.21 -4.48
CA VAL A 26 -12.28 -8.18 -3.38
C VAL A 26 -12.03 -9.60 -3.93
N PRO A 27 -11.22 -10.45 -3.24
CA PRO A 27 -11.06 -11.84 -3.62
C PRO A 27 -12.41 -12.58 -3.65
N GLU A 28 -12.65 -13.39 -4.68
CA GLU A 28 -13.96 -14.01 -4.92
C GLU A 28 -14.46 -14.89 -3.75
N HIS A 29 -13.53 -15.56 -3.05
CA HIS A 29 -13.85 -16.38 -1.88
C HIS A 29 -14.24 -15.57 -0.63
N LEU A 30 -14.07 -14.24 -0.66
CA LEU A 30 -14.44 -13.30 0.41
C LEU A 30 -15.55 -12.33 -0.06
N ALA A 31 -16.18 -12.59 -1.20
CA ALA A 31 -17.14 -11.65 -1.78
C ALA A 31 -18.36 -11.41 -0.88
N ASP A 32 -18.77 -12.44 -0.13
CA ASP A 32 -19.93 -12.44 0.77
C ASP A 32 -19.57 -12.14 2.23
N ASP A 33 -18.29 -11.93 2.53
CA ASP A 33 -17.82 -11.63 3.89
C ASP A 33 -18.19 -10.21 4.32
N PRO A 34 -18.38 -9.96 5.63
CA PRO A 34 -18.84 -8.67 6.14
C PRO A 34 -17.83 -7.55 5.88
N ASP A 35 -18.33 -6.31 5.80
CA ASP A 35 -17.51 -5.14 5.47
C ASP A 35 -16.38 -4.88 6.48
N ASP A 36 -16.56 -5.25 7.75
CA ASP A 36 -15.57 -5.07 8.82
C ASP A 36 -14.47 -6.15 8.85
N ALA A 37 -14.57 -7.18 8.01
CA ALA A 37 -13.53 -8.18 7.85
C ALA A 37 -12.24 -7.52 7.31
N VAL A 38 -11.12 -7.79 7.97
CA VAL A 38 -9.82 -7.21 7.63
C VAL A 38 -9.04 -8.14 6.72
N LEU A 39 -8.71 -7.66 5.53
CA LEU A 39 -7.71 -8.30 4.69
C LEU A 39 -6.31 -7.92 5.20
N GLY A 40 -5.48 -8.93 5.42
CA GLY A 40 -4.09 -8.72 5.75
C GLY A 40 -3.22 -9.93 5.41
N LEU A 41 -1.94 -9.79 5.70
CA LEU A 41 -0.93 -10.75 5.31
C LEU A 41 0.06 -10.99 6.45
N PRO A 42 0.63 -12.20 6.59
CA PRO A 42 1.81 -12.39 7.40
C PRO A 42 2.92 -11.42 6.97
N ARG A 43 3.62 -10.81 7.92
CA ARG A 43 4.65 -9.79 7.64
C ARG A 43 5.68 -10.19 6.59
N ASN A 44 6.13 -11.45 6.60
CA ASN A 44 7.08 -11.95 5.59
C ASN A 44 6.49 -11.93 4.18
N ALA A 45 5.23 -12.30 4.02
CA ALA A 45 4.55 -12.21 2.72
C ALA A 45 4.34 -10.75 2.30
N ALA A 46 4.01 -9.87 3.25
CA ALA A 46 3.90 -8.44 3.00
C ALA A 46 5.22 -7.82 2.53
N LEU A 47 6.36 -8.18 3.14
CA LEU A 47 7.69 -7.73 2.70
C LEU A 47 8.01 -8.18 1.26
N ILE A 48 7.76 -9.45 0.93
CA ILE A 48 7.96 -9.98 -0.43
C ILE A 48 7.11 -9.22 -1.44
N LEU A 49 5.86 -8.92 -1.10
CA LEU A 49 5.00 -8.12 -1.97
C LEU A 49 5.48 -6.67 -2.07
N ALA A 50 5.93 -6.07 -0.97
CA ALA A 50 6.46 -4.70 -0.97
C ALA A 50 7.70 -4.59 -1.86
N GLU A 51 8.62 -5.55 -1.80
CA GLU A 51 9.75 -5.61 -2.72
C GLU A 51 9.30 -5.64 -4.19
N ARG A 52 8.31 -6.48 -4.53
CA ARG A 52 7.74 -6.53 -5.89
C ARG A 52 7.10 -5.21 -6.31
N VAL A 53 6.38 -4.56 -5.40
CA VAL A 53 5.76 -3.24 -5.61
C VAL A 53 6.84 -2.19 -5.88
N LEU A 54 7.90 -2.14 -5.07
CA LEU A 54 8.98 -1.17 -5.23
C LEU A 54 9.73 -1.39 -6.55
N ASN A 55 9.92 -2.65 -6.97
CA ASN A 55 10.45 -2.97 -8.30
C ASN A 55 9.50 -2.51 -9.42
N ALA A 56 8.19 -2.73 -9.29
CA ALA A 56 7.19 -2.25 -10.25
C ALA A 56 7.09 -0.71 -10.30
N TRP A 57 7.47 -0.04 -9.23
CA TRP A 57 7.64 1.41 -9.18
C TRP A 57 9.00 1.88 -9.69
N GLU A 58 9.87 0.99 -10.15
CA GLU A 58 11.22 1.33 -10.64
C GLU A 58 12.09 2.05 -9.60
N VAL A 59 11.93 1.70 -8.32
CA VAL A 59 12.81 2.19 -7.26
C VAL A 59 14.20 1.54 -7.44
N PRO A 60 15.31 2.29 -7.31
CA PRO A 60 16.65 1.72 -7.43
C PRO A 60 16.89 0.57 -6.43
N PRO A 61 17.51 -0.56 -6.84
CA PRO A 61 17.71 -1.72 -5.95
C PRO A 61 18.45 -1.40 -4.64
N GLY A 62 19.38 -0.46 -4.67
CA GLY A 62 20.09 0.01 -3.48
C GLY A 62 19.17 0.66 -2.44
N ASP A 63 18.16 1.41 -2.91
CA ASP A 63 17.19 2.08 -2.04
C ASP A 63 16.15 1.09 -1.49
N ILE A 64 15.76 0.08 -2.30
CA ILE A 64 14.82 -0.98 -1.87
C ILE A 64 15.35 -1.71 -0.65
N GLY A 65 16.61 -2.19 -0.70
CA GLY A 65 17.20 -2.95 0.40
C GLY A 65 17.29 -2.15 1.70
N ALA A 66 17.73 -0.89 1.60
CA ALA A 66 17.84 0.02 2.74
C ALA A 66 16.46 0.35 3.35
N PHE A 67 15.47 0.58 2.49
CA PHE A 67 14.10 0.89 2.90
C PHE A 67 13.42 -0.30 3.60
N LEU A 68 13.44 -1.49 2.98
CA LEU A 68 12.78 -2.68 3.53
C LEU A 68 13.40 -3.18 4.83
N THR A 69 14.69 -2.92 5.06
CA THR A 69 15.38 -3.30 6.30
C THR A 69 14.82 -2.53 7.51
N ASN A 70 14.45 -1.27 7.32
CA ASN A 70 14.03 -0.36 8.39
C ASN A 70 12.52 -0.05 8.37
N ILE A 71 11.76 -0.70 7.50
CA ILE A 71 10.34 -0.39 7.29
C ILE A 71 9.50 -0.79 8.51
N THR A 72 8.66 0.13 8.97
CA THR A 72 7.66 -0.15 10.01
C THR A 72 6.47 -0.91 9.44
N ASP A 73 5.73 -1.64 10.29
CA ASP A 73 4.55 -2.39 9.88
C ASP A 73 3.44 -1.48 9.30
N GLU A 74 3.31 -0.27 9.84
CA GLU A 74 2.42 0.77 9.30
C GLU A 74 2.86 1.21 7.90
N THR A 75 4.14 1.51 7.71
CA THR A 75 4.64 1.92 6.38
C THR A 75 4.53 0.79 5.38
N LEU A 76 4.76 -0.45 5.82
CA LEU A 76 4.59 -1.65 5.00
C LEU A 76 3.13 -1.83 4.55
N SER A 77 2.17 -1.69 5.46
CA SER A 77 0.74 -1.68 5.14
C SER A 77 0.42 -0.58 4.13
N ASN A 78 0.87 0.66 4.40
CA ASN A 78 0.58 1.81 3.56
C ASN A 78 1.15 1.65 2.15
N VAL A 79 2.38 1.14 1.98
CA VAL A 79 2.99 0.90 0.66
C VAL A 79 2.13 -0.07 -0.17
N LEU A 80 1.67 -1.17 0.43
CA LEU A 80 0.85 -2.16 -0.26
C LEU A 80 -0.53 -1.60 -0.64
N VAL A 81 -1.15 -0.80 0.23
CA VAL A 81 -2.42 -0.15 -0.06
C VAL A 81 -2.27 0.94 -1.13
N ILE A 82 -1.21 1.75 -1.06
CA ILE A 82 -0.89 2.77 -2.08
C ILE A 82 -0.76 2.12 -3.45
N TYR A 83 -0.11 0.95 -3.55
CA TYR A 83 -0.04 0.22 -4.82
C TYR A 83 -1.42 -0.12 -5.37
N GLN A 84 -2.32 -0.66 -4.56
CA GLN A 84 -3.69 -0.97 -5.00
C GLN A 84 -4.46 0.28 -5.44
N LEU A 85 -4.34 1.38 -4.69
CA LEU A 85 -4.97 2.65 -5.04
C LEU A 85 -4.45 3.21 -6.37
N LEU A 86 -3.14 3.11 -6.62
CA LEU A 86 -2.58 3.54 -7.90
C LEU A 86 -3.10 2.68 -9.06
N GLN A 87 -3.30 1.37 -8.88
CA GLN A 87 -3.91 0.51 -9.91
C GLN A 87 -5.36 0.93 -10.23
N VAL A 88 -6.12 1.33 -9.22
CA VAL A 88 -7.50 1.82 -9.41
C VAL A 88 -7.51 3.19 -10.10
N LEU A 89 -6.67 4.12 -9.65
CA LEU A 89 -6.64 5.50 -10.14
C LEU A 89 -6.03 5.62 -11.55
N PHE A 90 -5.11 4.71 -11.89
CA PHE A 90 -4.29 4.79 -13.08
C PHE A 90 -4.29 3.45 -13.85
N PRO A 91 -5.46 2.92 -14.26
CA PRO A 91 -5.58 1.57 -14.83
C PRO A 91 -4.91 1.42 -16.20
N ARG A 92 -4.53 2.53 -16.85
CA ARG A 92 -3.86 2.58 -18.16
C ARG A 92 -2.51 3.31 -18.13
N ASN A 93 -2.11 3.82 -16.96
CA ASN A 93 -0.90 4.61 -16.77
C ASN A 93 0.04 3.82 -15.86
N GLU A 94 1.33 3.83 -16.18
CA GLU A 94 2.37 3.16 -15.40
C GLU A 94 2.45 3.77 -13.99
N PRO A 95 2.12 3.03 -12.92
CA PRO A 95 2.20 3.53 -11.54
C PRO A 95 3.57 4.09 -11.19
N SER A 96 4.64 3.54 -11.79
CA SER A 96 6.02 4.05 -11.69
C SER A 96 6.12 5.52 -12.07
N LYS A 97 5.52 5.94 -13.19
CA LYS A 97 5.54 7.33 -13.64
C LYS A 97 4.92 8.27 -12.61
N TYR A 98 3.78 7.90 -12.03
CA TYR A 98 3.14 8.72 -11.00
C TYR A 98 4.01 8.79 -9.74
N VAL A 99 4.60 7.65 -9.35
CA VAL A 99 5.43 7.56 -8.14
C VAL A 99 6.64 8.49 -8.20
N HIS A 100 7.21 8.70 -9.40
CA HIS A 100 8.36 9.57 -9.65
C HIS A 100 8.02 10.98 -10.17
N THR A 101 6.74 11.32 -10.28
CA THR A 101 6.33 12.68 -10.68
C THR A 101 6.15 13.57 -9.46
N ASN A 102 6.68 14.79 -9.52
CA ASN A 102 6.49 15.80 -8.46
C ASN A 102 5.00 16.10 -8.25
N ASN A 103 4.58 16.09 -7.00
CA ASN A 103 3.19 16.34 -6.62
C ASN A 103 3.11 17.49 -5.61
N LYS A 104 2.32 18.52 -5.92
CA LYS A 104 2.14 19.69 -5.05
C LYS A 104 1.53 19.34 -3.69
N ASN A 105 0.78 18.25 -3.59
CA ASN A 105 0.22 17.77 -2.32
C ASN A 105 1.29 17.18 -1.38
N TYR A 106 2.50 16.96 -1.89
CA TYR A 106 3.67 16.51 -1.13
C TYR A 106 4.77 17.58 -1.15
N ASP A 107 4.39 18.86 -1.21
CA ASP A 107 5.32 20.00 -1.20
C ASP A 107 6.30 19.99 -2.40
N GLY A 108 5.86 19.44 -3.54
CA GLY A 108 6.67 19.33 -4.76
C GLY A 108 7.58 18.10 -4.81
N ARG A 109 7.58 17.26 -3.76
CA ARG A 109 8.26 15.95 -3.75
C ARG A 109 7.50 14.92 -4.59
N THR A 110 8.19 13.85 -4.97
CA THR A 110 7.58 12.67 -5.58
C THR A 110 6.82 11.84 -4.53
N THR A 111 5.97 10.91 -4.98
CA THR A 111 5.30 9.97 -4.07
C THR A 111 6.32 9.12 -3.31
N TRP A 112 7.37 8.66 -4.00
CA TRP A 112 8.43 7.88 -3.39
C TRP A 112 9.18 8.64 -2.30
N GLN A 113 9.58 9.88 -2.59
CA GLN A 113 10.26 10.74 -1.61
C GLN A 113 9.41 10.97 -0.36
N ALA A 114 8.12 11.26 -0.51
CA ALA A 114 7.22 11.42 0.63
C ALA A 114 7.12 10.15 1.49
N ILE A 115 7.11 8.95 0.87
CA ILE A 115 7.14 7.67 1.59
C ILE A 115 8.46 7.50 2.35
N GLN A 116 9.59 7.80 1.72
CA GLN A 116 10.92 7.74 2.35
C GLN A 116 11.05 8.68 3.55
N ASP A 117 10.41 9.86 3.47
CA ASP A 117 10.39 10.87 4.55
C ASP A 117 9.42 10.51 5.69
N GLY A 118 8.81 9.31 5.65
CA GLY A 118 7.88 8.84 6.69
C GLY A 118 6.44 9.31 6.53
N GLU A 119 6.09 9.95 5.39
CA GLU A 119 4.73 10.46 5.12
C GLU A 119 3.83 9.43 4.42
N SER A 120 4.09 8.14 4.57
CA SER A 120 3.36 7.06 3.89
C SER A 120 1.84 7.10 4.16
N LEU A 121 1.42 7.43 5.39
CA LEU A 121 0.01 7.57 5.75
C LEU A 121 -0.65 8.77 5.04
N LYS A 122 0.06 9.90 4.91
CA LYS A 122 -0.44 11.09 4.21
C LYS A 122 -0.63 10.79 2.72
N VAL A 123 0.33 10.10 2.11
CA VAL A 123 0.24 9.63 0.73
C VAL A 123 -0.98 8.72 0.54
N ARG A 124 -1.15 7.72 1.41
CA ARG A 124 -2.30 6.80 1.37
C ARG A 124 -3.63 7.58 1.44
N LYS A 125 -3.82 8.41 2.46
CA LYS A 125 -5.07 9.18 2.65
C LYS A 125 -5.39 10.10 1.48
N TYR A 126 -4.37 10.72 0.89
CA TYR A 126 -4.56 11.55 -0.29
C TYR A 126 -5.04 10.73 -1.49
N LEU A 127 -4.47 9.54 -1.72
CA LEU A 127 -4.90 8.66 -2.81
C LEU A 127 -6.29 8.04 -2.57
N GLU A 128 -6.62 7.69 -1.33
CA GLU A 128 -7.98 7.25 -0.94
C GLU A 128 -9.01 8.35 -1.20
N HIS A 129 -8.71 9.59 -0.83
CA HIS A 129 -9.60 10.71 -1.14
C HIS A 129 -9.79 10.91 -2.65
N LYS A 130 -8.70 10.78 -3.41
CA LYS A 130 -8.73 10.91 -4.86
C LYS A 130 -9.54 9.80 -5.54
N SER A 131 -9.50 8.57 -5.03
CA SER A 131 -10.27 7.45 -5.61
C SER A 131 -11.78 7.58 -5.38
N LEU A 132 -12.18 8.32 -4.34
CA LEU A 132 -13.59 8.64 -4.05
C LEU A 132 -14.12 9.86 -4.84
N GLY A 133 -13.34 10.41 -5.78
CA GLY A 133 -13.74 11.57 -6.59
C GLY A 133 -13.61 12.91 -5.86
N GLY A 134 -12.91 12.95 -4.73
CA GLY A 134 -12.61 14.19 -4.03
C GLY A 134 -11.54 15.01 -4.76
N GLY A 135 -11.93 16.17 -5.28
CA GLY A 135 -11.00 17.22 -5.72
C GLY A 135 -10.60 18.08 -4.52
N TRP A 136 -9.30 18.34 -4.36
CA TRP A 136 -8.77 19.37 -3.46
C TRP A 136 -8.66 20.71 -4.19
#